data_AF-A0A7S2F0Y2-F1
#
_entry.id   AF-A0A7S2F0Y2-F1
#
_cell.length_a   1.000
_cell.length_b   1.000
_cell.length_c   1.000
_cell.angle_alpha   90.00
_cell.angle_beta   90.00
_cell.angle_gamma   90.00
#
_symmetry.space_group_name_H-M   'P 1'
#
loop_
_entity.id
_entity.type
_entity.pdbx_description
1 polymer ?
#
loop_
_entity_poly.entity_id
_entity_poly.type
_entity_poly.pdbx_seq_one_letter_code
_entity_poly.pdbx_strand_id
1 'polypeptide(L)'
;CLSLLLQLLLRLRGARARAWLEERLGAGLFWSCSGASCDRMVLRPFDAKLFVYAPQYAPTDPQDFGGSLLGEQLWLTGQASDALTALMGPDDPCCGTDRAGGGGCGKCLLVRNPTARRADWTAVVMKKGRCPPEAAGCEGSRLHMNIAVPGYDDPASGEADGANVCGDVRKANTYVTKAESSWCRSQSSMGNCTCAGLPDKTEEQRIMKNGCELFSAWGWTTPHPDLELQQVHCPPAWEERVEGAFGVVGVQPPSLHHFNWMWLGSALLICGLLFVVGFSIRCWSARQEKKSVEARRQERLKKKQRRQLEQSSSERSSSSSSGSESD
;
A
#
# COMPACT_ATOMS: atom_id res chain seq x y z
N CYS A 1 -1.15 -8.14 -44.73
CA CYS A 1 0.09 -8.70 -44.17
C CYS A 1 1.02 -7.68 -43.52
N LEU A 2 1.36 -6.55 -44.16
CA LEU A 2 2.31 -5.56 -43.60
C LEU A 2 1.91 -4.96 -42.23
N SER A 3 0.61 -4.73 -42.00
CA SER A 3 0.09 -4.19 -40.73
C SER A 3 0.19 -5.17 -39.56
N LEU A 4 -0.01 -6.47 -39.80
CA LEU A 4 0.14 -7.50 -38.78
C LEU A 4 1.61 -7.69 -38.39
N LEU A 5 2.53 -7.62 -39.37
CA LEU A 5 3.96 -7.72 -39.11
C LEU A 5 4.48 -6.51 -38.32
N LEU A 6 3.98 -5.31 -38.61
CA LEU A 6 4.34 -4.10 -37.86
C LEU A 6 3.78 -4.13 -36.43
N GLN A 7 2.55 -4.63 -36.24
CA GLN A 7 1.98 -4.86 -34.91
C GLN A 7 2.70 -5.97 -34.14
N LEU A 8 3.16 -7.03 -34.81
CA LEU A 8 3.99 -8.08 -34.20
C LEU A 8 5.36 -7.53 -33.80
N LEU A 9 6.00 -6.72 -34.66
CA LEU A 9 7.28 -6.08 -34.39
C LEU A 9 7.19 -5.00 -33.29
N LEU A 10 6.06 -4.28 -33.19
CA LEU A 10 5.77 -3.37 -32.09
C LEU A 10 5.50 -4.13 -30.78
N ARG A 11 4.82 -5.28 -30.83
CA ARG A 11 4.65 -6.18 -29.67
C ARG A 11 5.97 -6.84 -29.25
N LEU A 12 6.84 -7.20 -30.18
CA LEU A 12 8.18 -7.75 -29.91
C LEU A 12 9.16 -6.67 -29.40
N ARG A 13 8.99 -5.40 -29.79
CA ARG A 13 9.72 -4.26 -29.21
C ARG A 13 9.21 -3.88 -27.81
N GLY A 14 7.94 -4.15 -27.50
CA GLY A 14 7.36 -3.97 -26.17
C GLY A 14 7.59 -5.15 -25.20
N ALA A 15 8.08 -6.28 -25.70
CA ALA A 15 8.31 -7.51 -24.94
C ALA A 15 9.77 -7.99 -25.04
N ARG A 16 10.75 -7.06 -24.98
CA ARG A 16 11.99 -7.44 -24.30
C ARG A 16 11.58 -7.69 -22.86
N ALA A 17 11.48 -8.97 -22.48
CA ALA A 17 11.73 -9.33 -21.09
C ALA A 17 12.94 -8.51 -20.67
N ARG A 18 12.74 -7.56 -19.73
CA ARG A 18 13.84 -6.73 -19.26
C ARG A 18 14.83 -7.74 -18.68
N ALA A 19 15.96 -7.91 -19.36
CA ALA A 19 16.92 -8.92 -19.00
C ALA A 19 17.57 -8.49 -17.68
N TRP A 20 17.76 -9.44 -16.77
CA TRP A 20 18.67 -9.25 -15.65
C TRP A 20 20.04 -8.83 -16.19
N LEU A 21 20.67 -7.87 -15.52
CA LEU A 21 22.03 -7.47 -15.85
C LEU A 21 22.99 -8.65 -15.61
N GLU A 22 24.07 -8.72 -16.40
CA GLU A 22 25.11 -9.75 -16.23
C GLU A 22 25.93 -9.48 -14.96
N GLU A 23 26.08 -8.21 -14.59
CA GLU A 23 26.71 -7.81 -13.36
C GLU A 23 25.93 -8.30 -12.13
N ARG A 24 26.65 -8.65 -11.07
CA ARG A 24 26.09 -8.96 -9.76
C ARG A 24 26.13 -7.72 -8.89
N LEU A 25 25.10 -7.58 -8.05
CA LEU A 25 25.00 -6.53 -7.04
C LEU A 25 25.38 -7.13 -5.69
N GLY A 26 26.52 -6.75 -5.13
CA GLY A 26 26.86 -7.06 -3.75
C GLY A 26 25.84 -6.42 -2.81
N ALA A 27 25.43 -7.14 -1.76
CA ALA A 27 24.48 -6.62 -0.80
C ALA A 27 25.00 -6.68 0.64
N GLY A 28 24.47 -5.79 1.47
CA GLY A 28 24.59 -5.83 2.92
C GLY A 28 23.25 -5.47 3.57
N LEU A 29 23.18 -5.55 4.90
CA LEU A 29 21.98 -5.21 5.67
C LEU A 29 22.37 -4.21 6.76
N PHE A 30 21.53 -3.19 6.98
CA PHE A 30 21.72 -2.20 8.02
C PHE A 30 20.38 -1.72 8.62
N TRP A 31 20.43 -1.19 9.84
CA TRP A 31 19.38 -0.33 10.41
C TRP A 31 19.95 0.47 11.59
N SER A 32 20.74 1.49 11.29
CA SER A 32 21.48 2.26 12.30
C SER A 32 20.65 3.35 12.99
N CYS A 33 19.38 3.51 12.61
CA CYS A 33 18.48 4.62 12.97
C CYS A 33 18.98 6.04 12.59
N SER A 34 20.17 6.19 12.01
CA SER A 34 20.65 7.49 11.54
C SER A 34 19.88 7.90 10.29
N GLY A 35 19.58 9.19 10.12
CA GLY A 35 18.89 9.68 8.94
C GLY A 35 19.59 9.32 7.64
N ALA A 36 18.80 9.14 6.57
CA ALA A 36 19.33 8.84 5.25
C ALA A 36 20.03 10.08 4.67
N SER A 37 21.14 9.94 3.93
CA SER A 37 21.86 11.12 3.39
C SER A 37 20.97 11.98 2.49
N CYS A 38 19.98 11.37 1.81
CA CYS A 38 18.95 12.05 1.03
C CYS A 38 18.06 13.02 1.83
N ASP A 39 17.93 12.80 3.14
CA ASP A 39 17.06 13.58 4.02
C ASP A 39 17.77 14.81 4.60
N ARG A 40 19.10 14.86 4.49
CA ARG A 40 19.94 15.88 5.14
C ARG A 40 19.59 17.29 4.69
N MET A 41 19.24 17.46 3.41
CA MET A 41 18.86 18.75 2.83
C MET A 41 17.36 19.03 2.91
N VAL A 42 16.55 18.02 3.22
CA VAL A 42 15.12 18.16 3.48
C VAL A 42 14.92 18.79 4.86
N LEU A 43 15.64 18.31 5.87
CA LEU A 43 15.59 18.82 7.24
C LEU A 43 16.08 20.28 7.32
N ARG A 44 15.20 21.23 7.69
CA ARG A 44 15.53 22.66 7.73
C ARG A 44 14.80 23.40 8.87
N PRO A 45 15.54 24.11 9.76
CA PRO A 45 17.00 24.11 9.88
C PRO A 45 17.52 22.70 10.23
N PHE A 46 18.78 22.41 9.94
CA PHE A 46 19.34 21.10 10.27
C PHE A 46 19.37 20.93 11.79
N ASP A 47 18.71 19.89 12.28
CA ASP A 47 18.76 19.46 13.68
C ASP A 47 19.19 17.99 13.74
N ALA A 48 20.40 17.75 14.26
CA ALA A 48 20.95 16.41 14.38
C ALA A 48 20.05 15.47 15.21
N LYS A 49 19.21 15.99 16.12
CA LYS A 49 18.26 15.21 16.91
C LYS A 49 17.13 14.63 16.07
N LEU A 50 16.68 15.36 15.04
CA LEU A 50 15.56 14.99 14.17
C LEU A 50 16.02 14.20 12.92
N PHE A 51 17.34 14.14 12.69
CA PHE A 51 17.93 13.36 11.60
C PHE A 51 18.01 11.86 11.97
N VAL A 52 16.89 11.18 11.74
CA VAL A 52 16.62 9.77 12.08
C VAL A 52 15.97 9.06 10.91
N TYR A 53 16.33 7.79 10.67
CA TYR A 53 15.79 7.00 9.56
C TYR A 53 14.28 6.78 9.75
N ALA A 54 13.47 7.07 8.73
CA ALA A 54 12.03 6.98 8.87
C ALA A 54 11.56 5.50 8.94
N PRO A 55 10.65 5.14 9.86
CA PRO A 55 10.05 3.80 9.94
C PRO A 55 9.43 3.34 8.62
N GLN A 56 8.85 4.25 7.85
CA GLN A 56 8.22 3.99 6.55
C GLN A 56 9.22 3.51 5.48
N TYR A 57 10.52 3.65 5.71
CA TYR A 57 11.59 3.13 4.84
C TYR A 57 11.91 1.65 5.09
N ALA A 58 11.31 1.04 6.12
CA ALA A 58 11.39 -0.39 6.36
C ALA A 58 10.76 -1.19 5.19
N PRO A 59 11.13 -2.48 5.03
CA PRO A 59 10.54 -3.34 4.02
C PRO A 59 9.01 -3.26 4.06
N THR A 60 8.39 -3.10 2.90
CA THR A 60 6.95 -2.82 2.79
C THR A 60 6.33 -3.80 1.80
N ASP A 61 5.17 -4.36 2.14
CA ASP A 61 4.40 -5.23 1.23
C ASP A 61 3.65 -4.35 0.22
N PRO A 62 3.87 -4.51 -1.10
CA PRO A 62 3.15 -3.76 -2.13
C PRO A 62 1.63 -3.91 -2.03
N GLN A 63 1.12 -5.04 -1.51
CA GLN A 63 -0.33 -5.28 -1.38
C GLN A 63 -1.01 -4.28 -0.45
N ASP A 64 -0.29 -3.71 0.52
CA ASP A 64 -0.79 -2.67 1.41
C ASP A 64 -0.98 -1.32 0.68
N PHE A 65 -0.48 -1.18 -0.55
CA PHE A 65 -0.39 0.06 -1.32
C PHE A 65 -0.88 -0.09 -2.77
N GLY A 66 -1.85 -0.99 -2.99
CA GLY A 66 -2.48 -1.18 -4.30
C GLY A 66 -1.87 -2.29 -5.16
N GLY A 67 -0.88 -3.03 -4.63
CA GLY A 67 -0.29 -4.21 -5.25
C GLY A 67 1.03 -3.94 -5.96
N SER A 68 1.66 -5.03 -6.40
CA SER A 68 2.94 -5.00 -7.10
C SER A 68 2.79 -4.59 -8.57
N LEU A 69 3.76 -3.80 -9.06
CA LEU A 69 3.75 -3.34 -10.45
C LEU A 69 4.51 -4.30 -11.39
N LEU A 70 5.53 -4.97 -10.87
CA LEU A 70 6.45 -5.85 -11.59
C LEU A 70 6.37 -7.30 -11.11
N GLY A 71 5.45 -7.62 -10.19
CA GLY A 71 5.35 -8.92 -9.52
C GLY A 71 6.27 -9.07 -8.30
N GLU A 72 6.92 -7.98 -7.89
CA GLU A 72 7.72 -7.91 -6.66
C GLU A 72 6.89 -8.21 -5.41
N GLN A 73 7.56 -8.75 -4.40
CA GLN A 73 6.93 -9.17 -3.14
C GLN A 73 7.18 -8.17 -2.02
N LEU A 74 8.14 -7.26 -2.20
CA LEU A 74 8.51 -6.27 -1.20
C LEU A 74 9.14 -5.03 -1.86
N TRP A 75 8.91 -3.88 -1.23
CA TRP A 75 9.60 -2.62 -1.49
C TRP A 75 10.59 -2.32 -0.39
N LEU A 76 11.76 -1.81 -0.75
CA LEU A 76 12.91 -1.61 0.12
C LEU A 76 13.55 -0.25 -0.15
N THR A 77 14.26 0.25 0.86
CA THR A 77 15.24 1.33 0.70
C THR A 77 16.66 0.80 0.92
N GLY A 78 17.66 1.47 0.35
CA GLY A 78 19.05 1.11 0.58
C GLY A 78 20.05 2.23 0.32
N GLN A 79 21.26 2.06 0.83
CA GLN A 79 22.39 2.94 0.58
C GLN A 79 23.20 2.38 -0.60
N ALA A 80 23.35 3.17 -1.67
CA ALA A 80 24.05 2.76 -2.88
C ALA A 80 25.52 3.21 -2.86
N SER A 81 26.43 2.31 -3.24
CA SER A 81 27.81 2.65 -3.57
C SER A 81 27.89 3.67 -4.72
N ASP A 82 29.01 4.40 -4.82
CA ASP A 82 29.22 5.39 -5.89
C ASP A 82 29.13 4.75 -7.29
N ALA A 83 29.69 3.54 -7.45
CA ALA A 83 29.61 2.80 -8.71
C ALA A 83 28.17 2.43 -9.08
N LEU A 84 27.38 2.00 -8.10
CA LEU A 84 25.97 1.70 -8.31
C LEU A 84 25.16 2.96 -8.63
N THR A 85 25.43 4.07 -7.96
CA THR A 85 24.78 5.34 -8.28
C THR A 85 25.12 5.81 -9.69
N ALA A 86 26.37 5.68 -10.13
CA ALA A 86 26.78 5.99 -11.50
C ALA A 86 26.00 5.15 -12.53
N LEU A 87 25.74 3.86 -12.22
CA LEU A 87 24.92 2.98 -13.05
C LEU A 87 23.44 3.39 -13.09
N MET A 88 22.85 3.72 -11.93
CA MET A 88 21.42 4.06 -11.79
C MET A 88 21.08 5.47 -12.26
N GLY A 89 22.06 6.36 -12.35
CA GLY A 89 21.91 7.74 -12.78
C GLY A 89 21.64 8.74 -11.64
N PRO A 90 21.37 10.01 -12.00
CA PRO A 90 21.27 11.11 -11.06
C PRO A 90 20.10 10.96 -10.08
N ASP A 91 20.10 11.79 -9.05
CA ASP A 91 19.03 11.82 -8.06
C ASP A 91 17.68 12.18 -8.68
N ASP A 92 16.64 11.53 -8.15
CA ASP A 92 15.27 11.90 -8.41
C ASP A 92 14.77 12.88 -7.33
N PRO A 93 14.39 14.12 -7.68
CA PRO A 93 14.05 15.14 -6.69
C PRO A 93 12.88 14.79 -5.77
N CYS A 94 12.00 13.84 -6.16
CA CYS A 94 10.87 13.40 -5.32
C CYS A 94 11.30 12.75 -4.00
N CYS A 95 12.50 12.15 -3.94
CA CYS A 95 12.93 11.37 -2.77
C CYS A 95 14.17 11.95 -2.08
N GLY A 96 14.48 13.23 -2.32
CA GLY A 96 15.61 13.95 -1.76
C GLY A 96 16.78 14.10 -2.73
N THR A 97 17.86 14.73 -2.27
CA THR A 97 19.07 14.94 -3.07
C THR A 97 20.31 14.78 -2.20
N ASP A 98 21.32 14.07 -2.70
CA ASP A 98 22.62 13.99 -2.08
C ASP A 98 23.61 14.96 -2.76
N ARG A 99 23.90 16.06 -2.08
CA ARG A 99 24.84 17.08 -2.58
C ARG A 99 26.30 16.80 -2.21
N ALA A 100 26.58 15.75 -1.43
CA ALA A 100 27.95 15.35 -1.10
C ALA A 100 28.72 14.73 -2.28
N GLY A 101 28.09 14.63 -3.46
CA GLY A 101 28.75 14.35 -4.73
C GLY A 101 28.68 12.90 -5.19
N GLY A 102 28.06 11.99 -4.43
CA GLY A 102 27.88 10.60 -4.83
C GLY A 102 26.54 10.29 -5.50
N GLY A 103 25.52 11.12 -5.24
CA GLY A 103 24.12 10.77 -5.52
C GLY A 103 23.64 9.62 -4.61
N GLY A 104 22.35 9.33 -4.62
CA GLY A 104 21.82 8.31 -3.72
C GLY A 104 20.30 8.27 -3.58
N CYS A 105 19.57 9.11 -4.31
CA CYS A 105 18.16 9.37 -4.01
C CYS A 105 17.21 9.01 -5.16
N GLY A 106 16.19 8.21 -4.89
CA GLY A 106 14.96 8.11 -5.67
C GLY A 106 14.94 7.22 -6.90
N LYS A 107 16.06 6.59 -7.31
CA LYS A 107 16.05 5.59 -8.41
C LYS A 107 15.86 4.18 -7.88
N CYS A 108 15.23 3.31 -8.67
CA CYS A 108 14.88 1.96 -8.25
C CYS A 108 15.55 0.86 -9.07
N LEU A 109 15.84 -0.24 -8.38
CA LEU A 109 16.22 -1.53 -8.96
C LEU A 109 15.15 -2.56 -8.65
N LEU A 110 14.87 -3.46 -9.58
CA LEU A 110 14.27 -4.75 -9.27
C LEU A 110 15.42 -5.72 -9.00
N VAL A 111 15.41 -6.38 -7.85
CA VAL A 111 16.46 -7.30 -7.43
C VAL A 111 15.91 -8.68 -7.12
N ARG A 112 16.76 -9.70 -7.26
CA ARG A 112 16.49 -11.09 -6.87
C ARG A 112 17.67 -11.66 -6.11
N ASN A 113 17.40 -12.39 -5.03
CA ASN A 113 18.43 -13.11 -4.29
C ASN A 113 18.38 -14.60 -4.65
N PRO A 114 19.29 -15.09 -5.53
CA PRO A 114 19.27 -16.48 -5.96
C PRO A 114 19.60 -17.48 -4.84
N THR A 115 20.18 -17.04 -3.73
CA THR A 115 20.54 -17.89 -2.59
C THR A 115 19.56 -17.80 -1.42
N ALA A 116 18.48 -17.02 -1.56
CA ALA A 116 17.41 -16.98 -0.57
C ALA A 116 16.52 -18.24 -0.66
N ARG A 117 15.83 -18.58 0.43
CA ARG A 117 14.88 -19.71 0.43
C ARG A 117 13.74 -19.50 -0.58
N ARG A 118 13.26 -18.27 -0.72
CA ARG A 118 12.32 -17.87 -1.78
C ARG A 118 13.10 -17.16 -2.89
N ALA A 119 13.92 -17.92 -3.61
CA ALA A 119 14.75 -17.39 -4.68
C ALA A 119 13.95 -16.84 -5.87
N ASP A 120 12.67 -17.20 -5.98
CA ASP A 120 11.71 -16.69 -6.95
C ASP A 120 11.19 -15.28 -6.61
N TRP A 121 11.28 -14.88 -5.34
CA TRP A 121 10.86 -13.55 -4.92
C TRP A 121 11.78 -12.47 -5.48
N THR A 122 11.17 -11.37 -5.89
CA THR A 122 11.85 -10.15 -6.29
C THR A 122 11.44 -9.00 -5.38
N ALA A 123 12.30 -7.99 -5.29
CA ALA A 123 12.05 -6.79 -4.52
C ALA A 123 12.38 -5.55 -5.33
N VAL A 124 11.63 -4.47 -5.15
CA VAL A 124 12.04 -3.15 -5.65
C VAL A 124 12.83 -2.45 -4.55
N VAL A 125 14.06 -2.04 -4.85
CA VAL A 125 14.91 -1.28 -3.91
C VAL A 125 15.14 0.11 -4.45
N MET A 126 14.73 1.12 -3.68
CA MET A 126 15.00 2.52 -3.96
C MET A 126 16.29 2.95 -3.27
N LYS A 127 17.19 3.61 -4.01
CA LYS A 127 18.34 4.29 -3.38
C LYS A 127 17.80 5.42 -2.48
N LYS A 128 18.14 5.37 -1.21
CA LYS A 128 17.77 6.35 -0.17
C LYS A 128 18.98 6.84 0.61
N GLY A 129 20.17 6.66 0.07
CA GLY A 129 21.39 7.13 0.69
C GLY A 129 22.61 6.68 -0.09
N ARG A 130 23.76 7.18 0.34
CA ARG A 130 25.06 6.85 -0.22
C ARG A 130 25.79 5.93 0.75
N CYS A 131 26.26 4.79 0.26
CA CYS A 131 27.23 3.96 0.95
C CYS A 131 28.64 4.46 0.58
N PRO A 132 29.37 5.07 1.51
CA PRO A 132 30.62 5.73 1.18
C PRO A 132 31.74 4.70 0.87
N PRO A 133 32.75 5.06 0.06
CA PRO A 133 33.76 4.12 -0.43
C PRO A 133 34.68 3.54 0.66
N GLU A 134 34.70 4.14 1.84
CA GLU A 134 35.39 3.61 3.02
C GLU A 134 34.58 2.54 3.77
N ALA A 135 33.29 2.38 3.47
CA ALA A 135 32.46 1.32 4.05
C ALA A 135 32.70 -0.01 3.33
N ALA A 136 32.66 -1.10 4.12
CA ALA A 136 32.91 -2.45 3.61
C ALA A 136 31.93 -2.83 2.49
N GLY A 137 32.48 -3.24 1.34
CA GLY A 137 31.72 -3.63 0.14
C GLY A 137 31.47 -2.49 -0.84
N CYS A 138 31.57 -1.23 -0.41
CA CYS A 138 31.28 -0.05 -1.23
C CYS A 138 32.52 0.55 -1.92
N GLU A 139 33.66 -0.14 -1.84
CA GLU A 139 34.93 0.39 -2.30
C GLU A 139 35.06 0.35 -3.83
N GLY A 140 35.65 1.41 -4.40
CA GLY A 140 36.05 1.44 -5.80
C GLY A 140 34.88 1.28 -6.78
N SER A 141 35.00 0.31 -7.70
CA SER A 141 34.03 0.07 -8.78
C SER A 141 33.00 -1.02 -8.45
N ARG A 142 32.86 -1.41 -7.17
CA ARG A 142 31.93 -2.46 -6.76
C ARG A 142 30.50 -1.95 -6.82
N LEU A 143 29.64 -2.65 -7.57
CA LEU A 143 28.20 -2.47 -7.47
C LEU A 143 27.75 -3.06 -6.14
N HIS A 144 27.48 -2.20 -5.16
CA HIS A 144 27.06 -2.60 -3.83
C HIS A 144 25.90 -1.78 -3.30
N MET A 145 25.02 -2.43 -2.52
CA MET A 145 23.90 -1.80 -1.83
C MET A 145 23.71 -2.38 -0.43
N ASN A 146 23.74 -1.52 0.59
CA ASN A 146 23.28 -1.88 1.93
C ASN A 146 21.77 -1.67 2.01
N ILE A 147 21.00 -2.73 2.26
CA ILE A 147 19.53 -2.71 2.32
C ILE A 147 19.08 -2.41 3.75
N ALA A 148 18.14 -1.48 3.89
CA ALA A 148 17.61 -1.07 5.19
C ALA A 148 16.60 -2.10 5.70
N VAL A 149 16.95 -2.83 6.76
CA VAL A 149 16.07 -3.85 7.36
C VAL A 149 16.13 -3.78 8.89
N PRO A 150 15.06 -3.32 9.55
CA PRO A 150 14.97 -3.34 11.01
C PRO A 150 15.24 -4.74 11.57
N GLY A 151 16.04 -4.84 12.63
CA GLY A 151 16.43 -6.11 13.24
C GLY A 151 17.69 -6.75 12.65
N TYR A 152 18.19 -6.28 11.51
CA TYR A 152 19.36 -6.86 10.83
C TYR A 152 20.60 -5.95 10.83
N ASP A 153 20.61 -4.91 11.66
CA ASP A 153 21.77 -4.04 11.82
C ASP A 153 22.99 -4.84 12.30
N ASP A 154 24.14 -4.57 11.69
CA ASP A 154 25.38 -5.24 12.02
C ASP A 154 26.22 -4.36 12.95
N PRO A 155 26.32 -4.70 14.24
CA PRO A 155 27.09 -3.92 15.20
C PRO A 155 28.60 -3.90 14.89
N ALA A 156 29.10 -4.84 14.07
CA ALA A 156 30.51 -4.92 13.68
C ALA A 156 30.83 -4.18 12.37
N SER A 157 29.81 -3.79 11.58
CA SER A 157 29.99 -3.25 10.22
C SER A 157 30.59 -1.85 10.16
N GLY A 158 30.73 -1.14 11.29
CA GLY A 158 31.60 0.02 11.42
C GLY A 158 31.44 1.08 10.32
N GLU A 159 30.23 1.32 9.79
CA GLU A 159 30.03 2.35 8.77
C GLU A 159 30.59 3.69 9.28
N ALA A 160 31.35 4.36 8.40
CA ALA A 160 32.26 5.46 8.71
C ALA A 160 31.61 6.72 9.32
N ASP A 161 30.27 6.77 9.41
CA ASP A 161 29.52 7.86 10.02
C ASP A 161 28.62 7.36 11.18
N GLY A 162 29.22 7.11 12.34
CA GLY A 162 28.49 7.21 13.62
C GLY A 162 27.49 6.10 13.94
N ALA A 163 27.98 4.85 13.97
CA ALA A 163 27.69 3.81 14.97
C ALA A 163 26.27 3.80 15.58
N ASN A 164 25.31 3.21 14.86
CA ASN A 164 23.96 2.83 15.34
C ASN A 164 23.43 3.71 16.49
N VAL A 165 22.64 4.72 16.15
CA VAL A 165 22.07 5.67 17.11
C VAL A 165 20.72 5.22 17.68
N CYS A 166 20.31 3.97 17.43
CA CYS A 166 19.04 3.45 17.93
C CYS A 166 19.00 3.47 19.47
N GLY A 167 18.02 4.15 20.04
CA GLY A 167 17.83 4.31 21.48
C GLY A 167 18.73 5.37 22.11
N ASP A 168 19.49 6.15 21.32
CA ASP A 168 20.24 7.28 21.82
C ASP A 168 19.28 8.40 22.26
N VAL A 169 19.36 8.79 23.54
CA VAL A 169 18.51 9.84 24.14
C VAL A 169 18.69 11.23 23.50
N ARG A 170 19.79 11.42 22.74
CA ARG A 170 20.06 12.65 21.99
C ARG A 170 19.34 12.69 20.64
N LYS A 171 18.77 11.55 20.19
CA LYS A 171 17.95 11.44 18.99
C LYS A 171 16.48 11.41 19.37
N ALA A 172 15.64 12.04 18.55
CA ALA A 172 14.19 11.91 18.68
C ALA A 172 13.74 10.65 17.94
N ASN A 173 12.81 9.89 18.54
CA ASN A 173 11.99 8.95 17.80
C ASN A 173 12.80 7.92 16.97
N THR A 174 13.80 7.27 17.56
CA THR A 174 14.48 6.13 16.89
C THR A 174 13.62 4.87 16.91
N TYR A 175 12.58 4.84 17.77
CA TYR A 175 11.55 3.81 17.93
C TYR A 175 12.02 2.40 18.35
N VAL A 176 13.30 2.09 18.16
CA VAL A 176 14.00 0.88 18.63
C VAL A 176 15.32 1.25 19.30
N THR A 177 15.82 0.34 20.12
CA THR A 177 17.16 0.34 20.72
C THR A 177 18.17 -0.36 19.82
N LYS A 178 19.47 -0.22 20.14
CA LYS A 178 20.53 -0.93 19.40
C LYS A 178 20.32 -2.45 19.38
N ALA A 179 20.00 -3.05 20.53
CA ALA A 179 19.78 -4.49 20.64
C ALA A 179 18.59 -4.97 19.79
N GLU A 180 17.52 -4.19 19.74
CA GLU A 180 16.33 -4.49 18.91
C GLU A 180 16.65 -4.31 17.42
N SER A 181 17.43 -3.29 17.04
CA SER A 181 17.85 -3.05 15.66
C SER A 181 18.77 -4.13 15.07
N SER A 182 19.47 -4.89 15.92
CA SER A 182 20.37 -5.99 15.53
C SER A 182 19.85 -7.38 15.94
N TRP A 183 18.57 -7.49 16.34
CA TRP A 183 17.99 -8.70 16.91
C TRP A 183 18.23 -9.97 16.07
N CYS A 184 17.97 -9.91 14.77
CA CYS A 184 18.14 -11.04 13.84
C CYS A 184 19.60 -11.39 13.57
N ARG A 185 20.51 -10.40 13.61
CA ARG A 185 21.96 -10.64 13.47
C ARG A 185 22.55 -11.34 14.69
N SER A 186 21.95 -11.15 15.86
CA SER A 186 22.37 -11.85 17.10
C SER A 186 21.96 -13.33 17.14
N GLN A 187 21.08 -13.78 16.23
CA GLN A 187 20.62 -15.16 16.18
C GLN A 187 21.55 -16.04 15.32
N SER A 188 21.68 -17.31 15.70
CA SER A 188 22.62 -18.27 15.08
C SER A 188 22.33 -18.58 13.61
N SER A 189 21.14 -18.27 13.12
CA SER A 189 20.77 -18.45 11.71
C SER A 189 19.94 -17.28 11.21
N MET A 190 20.54 -16.45 10.33
CA MET A 190 19.88 -15.31 9.70
C MET A 190 18.56 -15.69 9.02
N GLY A 191 18.50 -16.87 8.40
CA GLY A 191 17.31 -17.32 7.71
C GLY A 191 16.08 -17.51 8.60
N ASN A 192 16.22 -17.75 9.90
CA ASN A 192 15.08 -18.13 10.75
C ASN A 192 14.73 -17.06 11.79
N CYS A 193 15.01 -15.79 11.50
CA CYS A 193 14.63 -14.73 12.42
C CYS A 193 13.10 -14.60 12.53
N THR A 194 12.61 -14.49 13.76
CA THR A 194 11.19 -14.30 14.09
C THR A 194 10.81 -12.84 14.35
N CYS A 195 11.76 -11.91 14.30
CA CYS A 195 11.56 -10.48 14.61
C CYS A 195 10.91 -10.18 15.98
N ALA A 196 10.82 -11.18 16.86
CA ALA A 196 10.13 -11.08 18.15
C ALA A 196 10.77 -10.07 19.11
N GLY A 197 12.04 -9.72 18.91
CA GLY A 197 12.72 -8.69 19.68
C GLY A 197 12.38 -7.27 19.25
N LEU A 198 11.66 -7.06 18.14
CA LEU A 198 11.19 -5.72 17.78
C LEU A 198 9.89 -5.39 18.52
N PRO A 199 9.77 -4.16 19.05
CA PRO A 199 8.55 -3.70 19.71
C PRO A 199 7.43 -3.44 18.69
N ASP A 200 6.19 -3.32 19.17
CA ASP A 200 4.98 -3.13 18.36
C ASP A 200 3.93 -2.21 19.03
N LYS A 201 4.36 -1.40 19.99
CA LYS A 201 3.44 -0.57 20.80
C LYS A 201 2.92 0.63 20.01
N THR A 202 3.80 1.30 19.26
CA THR A 202 3.43 2.42 18.39
C THR A 202 3.24 1.97 16.95
N GLU A 203 2.63 2.82 16.11
CA GLU A 203 2.43 2.51 14.70
C GLU A 203 3.76 2.35 13.96
N GLU A 204 4.73 3.21 14.27
CA GLU A 204 6.08 3.16 13.72
C GLU A 204 6.81 1.87 14.07
N GLN A 205 6.64 1.41 15.31
CA GLN A 205 7.19 0.14 15.77
C GLN A 205 6.56 -1.04 15.02
N ARG A 206 5.24 -1.02 14.80
CA ARG A 206 4.56 -2.04 13.99
C ARG A 206 5.04 -2.05 12.54
N ILE A 207 5.21 -0.87 11.93
CA ILE A 207 5.74 -0.77 10.56
C ILE A 207 7.12 -1.44 10.47
N MET A 208 8.03 -1.14 11.40
CA MET A 208 9.36 -1.73 11.40
C MET A 208 9.33 -3.25 11.67
N LYS A 209 8.49 -3.70 12.61
CA LYS A 209 8.33 -5.12 12.91
C LYS A 209 7.78 -5.89 11.71
N ASN A 210 6.72 -5.37 11.08
CA ASN A 210 6.16 -5.95 9.86
C ASN A 210 7.20 -6.02 8.74
N GLY A 211 8.02 -4.97 8.57
CA GLY A 211 9.10 -4.97 7.59
C GLY A 211 10.19 -5.99 7.89
N CYS A 212 10.57 -6.15 9.16
CA CYS A 212 11.48 -7.23 9.58
C CYS A 212 10.90 -8.61 9.24
N GLU A 213 9.62 -8.85 9.55
CA GLU A 213 8.95 -10.13 9.31
C GLU A 213 8.85 -10.45 7.81
N LEU A 214 8.47 -9.45 7.00
CA LEU A 214 8.40 -9.57 5.55
C LEU A 214 9.76 -9.90 4.93
N PHE A 215 10.82 -9.21 5.35
CA PHE A 215 12.17 -9.52 4.87
C PHE A 215 12.63 -10.92 5.34
N SER A 216 12.35 -11.28 6.59
CA SER A 216 12.67 -12.61 7.13
C SER A 216 11.95 -13.72 6.37
N ALA A 217 10.72 -13.46 5.89
CA ALA A 217 9.95 -14.38 5.08
C ALA A 217 10.59 -14.65 3.71
N TRP A 218 11.29 -13.66 3.12
CA TRP A 218 12.09 -13.85 1.90
C TRP A 218 13.18 -14.92 2.11
N GLY A 219 13.73 -14.96 3.33
CA GLY A 219 14.58 -16.06 3.78
C GLY A 219 16.01 -15.99 3.27
N TRP A 220 16.63 -14.82 3.40
CA TRP A 220 18.06 -14.64 3.19
C TRP A 220 18.87 -15.54 4.12
N THR A 221 19.90 -16.18 3.58
CA THR A 221 20.72 -17.18 4.30
C THR A 221 22.10 -16.65 4.69
N THR A 222 22.54 -15.56 4.07
CA THR A 222 23.81 -14.87 4.33
C THR A 222 23.59 -13.36 4.42
N PRO A 223 24.33 -12.62 5.26
CA PRO A 223 24.28 -11.16 5.34
C PRO A 223 24.73 -10.45 4.06
N HIS A 224 25.60 -11.12 3.28
CA HIS A 224 26.28 -10.51 2.13
C HIS A 224 26.14 -11.37 0.87
N PRO A 225 24.93 -11.53 0.32
CA PRO A 225 24.74 -12.25 -0.94
C PRO A 225 25.09 -11.38 -2.15
N ASP A 226 25.31 -12.03 -3.28
CA ASP A 226 25.30 -11.41 -4.60
C ASP A 226 23.88 -11.48 -5.18
N LEU A 227 23.30 -10.32 -5.46
CA LEU A 227 21.98 -10.18 -6.04
C LEU A 227 22.04 -10.06 -7.56
N GLU A 228 20.96 -10.47 -8.21
CA GLU A 228 20.67 -10.11 -9.58
C GLU A 228 19.91 -8.78 -9.58
N LEU A 229 20.17 -7.92 -10.56
CA LEU A 229 19.58 -6.59 -10.62
C LEU A 229 19.07 -6.24 -12.02
N GLN A 230 18.10 -5.34 -12.03
CA GLN A 230 17.55 -4.71 -13.21
C GLN A 230 17.13 -3.28 -12.88
N GLN A 231 17.51 -2.30 -13.69
CA GLN A 231 17.01 -0.93 -13.52
C GLN A 231 15.52 -0.84 -13.87
N VAL A 232 14.74 -0.19 -13.01
CA VAL A 232 13.29 -0.02 -13.18
C VAL A 232 12.84 1.36 -12.76
N HIS A 233 11.63 1.73 -13.20
CA HIS A 233 10.94 2.88 -12.63
C HIS A 233 10.44 2.49 -11.24
N CYS A 234 10.48 3.44 -10.31
CA CYS A 234 9.90 3.21 -9.00
C CYS A 234 8.37 3.09 -9.12
N PRO A 235 7.73 2.17 -8.39
CA PRO A 235 6.28 2.15 -8.27
C PRO A 235 5.77 3.48 -7.69
N PRO A 236 4.75 4.13 -8.28
CA PRO A 236 4.30 5.45 -7.82
C PRO A 236 3.87 5.50 -6.35
N ALA A 237 3.18 4.45 -5.86
CA ALA A 237 2.80 4.36 -4.46
C ALA A 237 4.00 4.20 -3.52
N TRP A 238 5.11 3.65 -4.01
CA TRP A 238 6.37 3.58 -3.27
C TRP A 238 7.05 4.95 -3.21
N GLU A 239 7.08 5.69 -4.32
CA GLU A 239 7.56 7.08 -4.36
C GLU A 239 6.78 7.97 -3.37
N GLU A 240 5.44 7.94 -3.44
CA GLU A 240 4.57 8.72 -2.54
C GLU A 240 4.84 8.40 -1.07
N ARG A 241 4.99 7.11 -0.73
CA ARG A 241 5.31 6.68 0.63
C ARG A 241 6.67 7.18 1.09
N VAL A 242 7.71 7.10 0.26
CA VAL A 242 9.08 7.52 0.62
C VAL A 242 9.18 9.04 0.71
N GLU A 243 8.56 9.77 -0.21
CA GLU A 243 8.48 11.23 -0.22
C GLU A 243 7.77 11.74 1.05
N GLY A 244 6.63 11.13 1.39
CA GLY A 244 5.83 11.54 2.56
C GLY A 244 6.43 11.16 3.92
N ALA A 245 7.46 10.32 3.97
CA ALA A 245 8.00 9.79 5.23
C ALA A 245 8.91 10.76 6.00
N PHE A 246 9.54 11.71 5.31
CA PHE A 246 10.51 12.62 5.92
C PHE A 246 10.34 14.04 5.37
N GLY A 247 10.22 15.01 6.27
CA GLY A 247 9.93 16.40 5.93
C GLY A 247 10.89 17.39 6.59
N VAL A 248 10.56 18.67 6.46
CA VAL A 248 11.42 19.77 6.95
C VAL A 248 11.66 19.77 8.46
N VAL A 249 10.83 19.05 9.21
CA VAL A 249 10.92 18.86 10.67
C VAL A 249 11.28 17.41 11.08
N GLY A 250 11.79 16.60 10.14
CA GLY A 250 12.19 15.22 10.40
C GLY A 250 11.14 14.20 9.95
N VAL A 251 11.17 13.03 10.58
CA VAL A 251 10.23 11.92 10.32
C VAL A 251 8.79 12.41 10.44
N GLN A 252 7.99 12.12 9.43
CA GLN A 252 6.56 12.43 9.40
C GLN A 252 5.74 11.25 9.93
N PRO A 253 4.55 11.49 10.49
CA PRO A 253 3.65 10.41 10.87
C PRO A 253 3.27 9.58 9.62
N PRO A 254 3.08 8.25 9.74
CA PRO A 254 2.59 7.43 8.65
C PRO A 254 1.26 7.99 8.09
N SER A 255 1.20 8.24 6.78
CA SER A 255 -0.02 8.74 6.14
C SER A 255 -1.11 7.66 6.20
N LEU A 256 -2.22 7.91 6.91
CA LEU A 256 -3.38 7.02 7.04
C LEU A 256 -4.24 6.88 5.76
N HIS A 257 -3.64 7.08 4.58
CA HIS A 257 -4.37 7.41 3.36
C HIS A 257 -5.24 6.27 2.80
N HIS A 258 -5.01 5.01 3.20
CA HIS A 258 -5.82 3.88 2.73
C HIS A 258 -6.97 3.46 3.64
N PHE A 259 -6.92 3.75 4.95
CA PHE A 259 -8.02 3.34 5.83
C PHE A 259 -9.26 4.22 5.60
N ASN A 260 -9.11 5.53 5.43
CA ASN A 260 -10.27 6.42 5.35
C ASN A 260 -11.04 6.37 4.01
N TRP A 261 -10.38 6.13 2.86
CA TRP A 261 -11.07 6.14 1.57
C TRP A 261 -11.94 4.90 1.34
N MET A 262 -11.51 3.71 1.80
CA MET A 262 -12.33 2.50 1.73
C MET A 262 -13.54 2.56 2.67
N TRP A 263 -13.39 3.12 3.88
CA TRP A 263 -14.51 3.28 4.81
C TRP A 263 -15.49 4.38 4.37
N LEU A 264 -15.00 5.52 3.86
CA LEU A 264 -15.87 6.57 3.33
C LEU A 264 -16.61 6.12 2.06
N GLY A 265 -15.92 5.42 1.15
CA GLY A 265 -16.54 4.85 -0.05
C GLY A 265 -17.59 3.78 0.28
N SER A 266 -17.29 2.89 1.22
CA SER A 266 -18.22 1.85 1.68
C SER A 266 -19.42 2.44 2.43
N ALA A 267 -19.19 3.44 3.30
CA ALA A 267 -20.27 4.12 4.00
C ALA A 267 -21.20 4.86 3.04
N LEU A 268 -20.66 5.52 2.00
CA LEU A 268 -21.47 6.18 0.97
C LEU A 268 -22.28 5.17 0.13
N LEU A 269 -21.69 4.03 -0.24
CA LEU A 269 -22.41 2.95 -0.94
C LEU A 269 -23.52 2.34 -0.09
N ILE A 270 -23.26 2.06 1.19
CA ILE A 270 -24.24 1.52 2.13
C ILE A 270 -25.38 2.53 2.35
N CYS A 271 -25.06 3.80 2.59
CA CYS A 271 -26.05 4.87 2.73
C CYS A 271 -26.90 5.02 1.44
N GLY A 272 -26.28 4.96 0.27
CA GLY A 272 -26.98 4.98 -1.02
C GLY A 272 -27.94 3.81 -1.20
N LEU A 273 -27.50 2.58 -0.87
CA LEU A 273 -28.34 1.38 -0.91
C LEU A 273 -29.53 1.47 0.05
N LEU A 274 -29.29 1.91 1.29
CA LEU A 274 -30.36 2.08 2.29
C LEU A 274 -31.39 3.12 1.85
N PHE A 275 -30.96 4.20 1.20
CA PHE A 275 -31.86 5.22 0.67
C PHE A 275 -32.74 4.67 -0.47
N VAL A 276 -32.15 3.93 -1.42
CA VAL A 276 -32.88 3.31 -2.54
C VAL A 276 -33.88 2.27 -2.04
N VAL A 277 -33.47 1.42 -1.08
CA VAL A 277 -34.36 0.42 -0.47
C VAL A 277 -35.49 1.10 0.31
N GLY A 278 -35.18 2.10 1.14
CA GLY A 278 -36.18 2.87 1.89
C GLY A 278 -37.19 3.59 0.99
N PHE A 279 -36.72 4.19 -0.11
CA PHE A 279 -37.58 4.81 -1.12
C PHE A 279 -38.45 3.78 -1.84
N SER A 280 -37.89 2.63 -2.21
CA SER A 280 -38.63 1.54 -2.86
C SER A 280 -39.73 0.98 -1.96
N ILE A 281 -39.45 0.79 -0.66
CA ILE A 281 -40.45 0.36 0.33
C ILE A 281 -41.57 1.39 0.47
N ARG A 282 -41.24 2.69 0.56
CA ARG A 282 -42.24 3.76 0.63
C ARG A 282 -43.11 3.83 -0.62
N CYS A 283 -42.51 3.75 -1.82
CA CYS A 283 -43.26 3.73 -3.07
C CYS A 283 -44.17 2.50 -3.18
N TRP A 284 -43.70 1.34 -2.71
CA TRP A 284 -44.50 0.12 -2.69
C TRP A 284 -45.69 0.22 -1.72
N SER A 285 -45.45 0.73 -0.50
CA SER A 285 -46.49 0.98 0.50
C SER A 285 -47.57 1.96 -0.01
N ALA A 286 -47.17 3.08 -0.61
CA ALA A 286 -48.10 4.05 -1.19
C ALA A 286 -48.95 3.46 -2.34
N ARG A 287 -48.36 2.58 -3.16
CA ARG A 287 -49.10 1.87 -4.21
C ARG A 287 -50.13 0.89 -3.65
N GLN A 288 -49.81 0.20 -2.55
CA GLN A 288 -50.74 -0.72 -1.89
C GLN A 288 -51.93 0.04 -1.28
N GLU A 289 -51.66 1.18 -0.65
CA GLU A 289 -52.71 2.02 -0.07
C GLU A 289 -53.68 2.51 -1.16
N LYS A 290 -53.16 2.99 -2.30
CA LYS A 290 -53.98 3.42 -3.44
C LYS A 290 -54.89 2.28 -3.96
N LYS A 291 -54.35 1.07 -4.11
CA LYS A 291 -55.14 -0.11 -4.52
C LYS A 291 -56.25 -0.44 -3.51
N SER A 292 -55.97 -0.33 -2.21
CA SER A 292 -56.96 -0.59 -1.16
C SER A 292 -58.12 0.43 -1.18
N VAL A 293 -57.81 1.70 -1.46
CA VAL A 293 -58.81 2.77 -1.58
C VAL A 293 -59.69 2.57 -2.82
N GLU A 294 -59.09 2.22 -3.96
CA GLU A 294 -59.83 1.91 -5.19
C GLU A 294 -60.74 0.69 -5.04
N ALA A 295 -60.28 -0.37 -4.38
CA ALA A 295 -61.09 -1.55 -4.07
C ALA A 295 -62.31 -1.20 -3.20
N ARG A 296 -62.13 -0.43 -2.12
CA ARG A 296 -63.23 0.06 -1.26
C ARG A 296 -64.22 0.94 -2.03
N ARG A 297 -63.72 1.76 -2.98
CA ARG A 297 -64.58 2.59 -3.84
C ARG A 297 -65.45 1.74 -4.77
N GLN A 298 -64.89 0.69 -5.36
CA GLN A 298 -65.65 -0.24 -6.21
C GLN A 298 -66.70 -1.02 -5.43
N GLU A 299 -66.40 -1.50 -4.22
CA GLU A 299 -67.40 -2.17 -3.37
C GLU A 299 -68.57 -1.25 -3.02
N ARG A 300 -68.30 0.01 -2.68
CA ARG A 300 -69.35 1.00 -2.40
C ARG A 300 -70.24 1.24 -3.63
N LEU A 301 -69.66 1.30 -4.82
CA LEU A 301 -70.42 1.43 -6.07
C LEU A 301 -71.30 0.20 -6.35
N LYS A 302 -70.75 -1.02 -6.21
CA LYS A 302 -71.51 -2.27 -6.35
C LYS A 302 -72.67 -2.35 -5.36
N LYS A 303 -72.44 -1.93 -4.11
CA LYS A 303 -73.48 -1.91 -3.06
C LYS A 303 -74.60 -0.90 -3.36
N LYS A 304 -74.26 0.26 -3.95
CA LYS A 304 -75.25 1.24 -4.42
C LYS A 304 -76.10 0.70 -5.58
N GLN A 305 -75.47 0.04 -6.57
CA GLN A 305 -76.18 -0.57 -7.69
C GLN A 305 -77.15 -1.68 -7.27
N ARG A 306 -76.75 -2.55 -6.32
CA ARG A 306 -77.65 -3.59 -5.78
C ARG A 306 -78.90 -2.99 -5.13
N ARG A 307 -78.74 -1.94 -4.32
CA ARG A 307 -79.88 -1.26 -3.68
C ARG A 307 -80.85 -0.61 -4.68
N GLN A 308 -80.32 -0.04 -5.78
CA GLN A 308 -81.16 0.52 -6.84
C GLN A 308 -81.94 -0.57 -7.59
N LEU A 309 -81.30 -1.71 -7.86
CA LEU A 309 -81.95 -2.88 -8.45
C LEU A 309 -83.09 -3.40 -7.54
N GLU A 310 -82.84 -3.55 -6.23
CA GLU A 310 -83.84 -3.99 -5.25
C GLU A 310 -85.04 -3.02 -5.17
N GLN A 311 -84.80 -1.71 -5.16
CA GLN A 311 -85.87 -0.70 -5.20
C GLN A 311 -86.71 -0.79 -6.48
N SER A 312 -86.07 -0.90 -7.64
CA SER A 312 -86.77 -1.02 -8.92
C SER A 312 -87.60 -2.32 -9.05
N SER A 313 -87.17 -3.41 -8.41
CA SER A 313 -87.96 -4.65 -8.34
C SER A 313 -89.16 -4.52 -7.40
N SER A 314 -89.02 -3.81 -6.27
CA SER A 314 -90.10 -3.62 -5.30
C SER A 314 -91.23 -2.75 -5.86
N GLU A 315 -90.91 -1.74 -6.67
CA GLU A 315 -91.91 -0.86 -7.31
C GLU A 315 -92.68 -1.56 -8.44
N ARG A 316 -92.10 -2.58 -9.08
CA ARG A 316 -92.81 -3.40 -10.09
C ARG A 316 -93.78 -4.41 -9.48
N SER A 317 -93.56 -4.84 -8.24
CA SER A 317 -94.43 -5.80 -7.54
C SER A 317 -95.67 -5.17 -6.89
N SER A 318 -95.74 -3.83 -6.76
CA SER A 318 -96.88 -3.12 -6.16
C SER A 318 -97.89 -2.59 -7.18
N SER A 319 -97.70 -2.81 -8.49
CA SER A 319 -98.60 -2.33 -9.55
C SER A 319 -99.47 -3.41 -10.21
N SER A 320 -99.65 -4.59 -9.59
CA SER A 320 -100.52 -5.66 -10.12
C SER A 320 -101.50 -6.19 -9.05
N SER A 321 -102.44 -5.34 -8.62
CA SER A 321 -103.60 -5.77 -7.83
C SER A 321 -104.69 -4.67 -7.85
N SER A 322 -105.23 -4.38 -9.03
CA SER A 322 -106.51 -3.70 -9.15
C SER A 322 -107.18 -4.12 -10.44
N GLY A 323 -108.26 -4.89 -10.34
CA GLY A 323 -109.20 -5.10 -11.45
C GLY A 323 -109.74 -6.52 -11.53
N SER A 324 -110.86 -6.77 -10.86
CA SER A 324 -112.05 -7.34 -11.51
C SER A 324 -113.20 -7.46 -10.49
N GLU A 325 -114.13 -6.53 -10.63
CA GLU A 325 -115.47 -6.44 -10.06
C GLU A 325 -116.42 -6.66 -11.24
N SER A 326 -117.30 -7.67 -11.23
CA SER A 326 -118.66 -7.66 -11.82
C SER A 326 -119.37 -9.02 -11.70
N ASP A 327 -120.64 -8.90 -11.28
CA ASP A 327 -121.83 -9.79 -11.41
C ASP A 327 -121.90 -11.16 -10.69
#